data_AF-A0A969UE45-F1
#
_entry.id   AF-A0A969UE45-F1
#
_cell.length_a   1.000
_cell.length_b   1.000
_cell.length_c   1.000
_cell.angle_alpha   90.00
_cell.angle_beta   90.00
_cell.angle_gamma   90.00
#
_symmetry.space_group_name_H-M   'P 1'
#
loop_
_entity.id
_entity.type
_entity.pdbx_description
1 polymer ?
#
loop_
_entity_poly.entity_id
_entity_poly.type
_entity_poly.pdbx_seq_one_letter_code
_entity_poly.pdbx_strand_id
1 'polypeptide(L)'
;GDGDTMVLPDVPATIFEGEAEIAVVIGRHANRVSEKDAMKYVFGTSTSSTARRAACRRPGNVFFQMKSRDTFAPIGPWIVTADEIADPQNLDITLSNNGQVMQKFNTNDMAHQIPRSIEWASSIHTLNPGDILATGTNHRGLNSFMDGDKIELEGILPCDLLLRKQPEQSLDKRWTATNTIKSG
;
A
#
# COMPACT_ATOMS: atom_id res chain seq x y z
N GLY A 1 5.00 -4.94 10.75
CA GLY A 1 4.53 -5.98 9.81
C GLY A 1 3.18 -6.47 10.28
N ASP A 2 2.86 -7.73 10.02
CA ASP A 2 1.65 -8.38 10.51
C ASP A 2 1.57 -8.34 12.05
N GLY A 3 0.37 -8.09 12.58
CA GLY A 3 0.11 -7.97 14.02
C GLY A 3 0.68 -6.71 14.69
N ASP A 4 1.49 -5.91 14.00
CA ASP A 4 2.02 -4.65 14.52
C ASP A 4 0.97 -3.54 14.51
N THR A 5 1.39 -2.39 15.04
CA THR A 5 0.60 -1.18 15.11
C THR A 5 1.08 -0.15 14.08
N MET A 6 0.17 0.33 13.23
CA MET A 6 0.38 1.61 12.54
C MET A 6 -0.01 2.76 13.46
N VAL A 7 0.94 3.68 13.64
CA VAL A 7 0.88 4.78 14.58
C VAL A 7 0.44 6.05 13.87
N LEU A 8 -0.75 6.56 14.19
CA LEU A 8 -1.21 7.85 13.67
C LEU A 8 -0.60 8.98 14.51
N PRO A 9 0.34 9.79 13.96
CA PRO A 9 1.00 10.83 14.73
C PRO A 9 0.10 12.04 14.96
N ASP A 10 0.25 12.73 16.11
CA ASP A 10 -0.39 14.03 16.34
C ASP A 10 0.31 15.13 15.53
N VAL A 11 -0.09 15.23 14.27
CA VAL A 11 0.31 16.30 13.37
C VAL A 11 -0.93 16.80 12.65
N PRO A 12 -0.93 18.05 12.16
CA PRO A 12 -2.05 18.55 11.36
C PRO A 12 -2.36 17.59 10.20
N ALA A 13 -3.50 16.92 10.22
CA ALA A 13 -4.00 16.05 9.18
C ALA A 13 -5.40 16.53 8.78
N THR A 14 -5.84 16.34 7.54
CA THR A 14 -7.29 16.38 7.23
C THR A 14 -7.85 14.97 7.33
N ILE A 15 -7.05 13.98 6.94
CA ILE A 15 -7.39 12.56 6.97
C ILE A 15 -6.09 11.73 6.96
N PHE A 16 -6.14 10.56 7.58
CA PHE A 16 -5.22 9.46 7.33
C PHE A 16 -5.98 8.41 6.52
N GLU A 17 -5.45 8.01 5.38
CA GLU A 17 -6.09 7.06 4.47
C GLU A 17 -5.23 5.81 4.35
N GLY A 18 -5.86 4.65 4.33
CA GLY A 18 -5.23 3.40 3.91
C GLY A 18 -5.39 3.17 2.43
N GLU A 19 -4.36 2.57 1.85
CA GLU A 19 -4.33 2.16 0.45
C GLU A 19 -3.94 0.68 0.42
N ALA A 20 -4.85 -0.23 0.08
CA ALA A 20 -4.53 -1.63 -0.14
C ALA A 20 -3.74 -1.81 -1.44
N GLU A 21 -2.63 -2.55 -1.38
CA GLU A 21 -1.72 -2.73 -2.51
C GLU A 21 -1.11 -4.14 -2.51
N ILE A 22 -0.55 -4.53 -3.66
CA ILE A 22 0.44 -5.61 -3.71
C ILE A 22 1.84 -5.00 -3.68
N ALA A 23 2.70 -5.61 -2.87
CA ALA A 23 4.13 -5.36 -2.85
C ALA A 23 4.83 -6.42 -3.71
N VAL A 24 5.59 -5.99 -4.71
CA VAL A 24 6.46 -6.85 -5.51
C VAL A 24 7.88 -6.78 -4.96
N VAL A 25 8.45 -7.93 -4.62
CA VAL A 25 9.82 -8.03 -4.08
C VAL A 25 10.77 -8.38 -5.21
N ILE A 26 11.78 -7.54 -5.41
CA ILE A 26 12.83 -7.76 -6.41
C ILE A 26 13.81 -8.80 -5.87
N GLY A 27 14.15 -9.80 -6.70
CA GLY A 27 15.06 -10.89 -6.36
C GLY A 27 16.42 -10.82 -7.03
N ARG A 28 16.58 -9.95 -8.02
CA ARG A 28 17.79 -9.84 -8.84
C ARG A 28 18.09 -8.38 -9.15
N HIS A 29 19.36 -8.05 -9.27
CA HIS A 29 19.79 -6.73 -9.71
C HIS A 29 19.21 -6.40 -11.09
N ALA A 30 18.39 -5.36 -11.17
CA ALA A 30 17.67 -4.92 -12.37
C ALA A 30 18.01 -3.46 -12.70
N ASN A 31 18.44 -3.21 -13.93
CA ASN A 31 18.67 -1.86 -14.46
C ASN A 31 18.23 -1.85 -15.92
N ARG A 32 17.33 -0.92 -16.29
CA ARG A 32 16.78 -0.80 -17.64
C ARG A 32 16.26 -2.13 -18.20
N VAL A 33 15.51 -2.86 -17.37
CA VAL A 33 14.92 -4.15 -17.74
C VAL A 33 13.74 -3.92 -18.68
N SER A 34 13.61 -4.72 -19.74
CA SER A 34 12.47 -4.66 -20.64
C SER A 34 11.20 -5.20 -19.96
N GLU A 35 10.02 -4.70 -20.34
CA GLU A 35 8.74 -5.21 -19.83
C GLU A 35 8.62 -6.74 -19.98
N LYS A 36 9.03 -7.28 -21.14
CA LYS A 36 8.99 -8.71 -21.45
C LYS A 36 9.83 -9.56 -20.48
N ASP A 37 10.93 -9.02 -19.97
CA ASP A 37 11.85 -9.74 -19.09
C ASP A 37 11.62 -9.45 -17.61
N ALA A 38 10.78 -8.45 -17.28
CA ALA A 38 10.58 -7.93 -15.93
C ALA A 38 10.30 -9.00 -14.88
N MET A 39 9.40 -9.95 -15.17
CA MET A 39 9.01 -10.98 -14.20
C MET A 39 10.15 -11.91 -13.80
N LYS A 40 11.23 -12.02 -14.60
CA LYS A 40 12.42 -12.83 -14.27
C LYS A 40 13.23 -12.25 -13.09
N TYR A 41 12.96 -10.99 -12.73
CA TYR A 41 13.65 -10.27 -11.66
C TYR A 41 12.84 -10.25 -10.36
N VAL A 42 11.61 -10.79 -10.36
CA VAL A 42 10.75 -10.86 -9.18
C VAL A 42 11.13 -12.07 -8.33
N PHE A 43 11.35 -11.85 -7.03
CA PHE A 43 11.50 -12.94 -6.04
C PHE A 43 10.13 -13.49 -5.65
N GLY A 44 9.18 -12.58 -5.40
CA GLY A 44 7.85 -12.91 -4.96
C GLY A 44 7.01 -11.67 -4.71
N THR A 45 5.84 -11.86 -4.12
CA THR A 45 4.92 -10.78 -3.79
C THR A 45 4.42 -10.92 -2.36
N SER A 46 3.96 -9.82 -1.78
CA SER A 46 3.38 -9.78 -0.44
C SER A 46 2.20 -8.80 -0.42
N THR A 47 1.35 -8.93 0.58
CA THR A 47 0.27 -7.97 0.81
C THR A 47 0.86 -6.73 1.47
N SER A 48 0.40 -5.56 1.07
CA SER A 48 0.85 -4.29 1.61
C SER A 48 -0.32 -3.35 1.79
N SER A 49 -0.21 -2.43 2.76
CA SER A 49 -0.99 -1.19 2.71
C SER A 49 -0.07 0.00 2.86
N THR A 50 -0.27 1.03 2.06
CA THR A 50 0.40 2.31 2.28
C THR A 50 -0.57 3.29 2.93
N ALA A 51 -0.15 3.92 4.02
CA ALA A 51 -0.91 4.98 4.62
C ALA A 51 -0.50 6.34 4.05
N ARG A 52 -1.48 7.22 3.90
CA ARG A 52 -1.28 8.59 3.46
C ARG A 52 -1.93 9.56 4.43
N ARG A 53 -1.19 10.59 4.83
CA ARG A 53 -1.77 11.76 5.51
C ARG A 53 -2.13 12.83 4.48
N ALA A 54 -3.41 13.06 4.22
CA ALA A 54 -3.84 14.20 3.41
C ALA A 54 -3.87 15.47 4.27
N ALA A 55 -2.79 16.27 4.26
CA ALA A 55 -2.79 17.59 4.92
C ALA A 55 -1.78 18.61 4.39
N CYS A 56 -1.02 18.28 3.35
CA CYS A 56 -0.02 19.22 2.87
C CYS A 56 -0.65 20.12 1.82
N ARG A 57 -1.27 21.24 2.24
CA ARG A 57 -1.62 22.38 1.36
C ARG A 57 -0.38 23.16 0.88
N ARG A 58 0.79 22.53 0.90
CA ARG A 58 2.02 23.17 0.42
C ARG A 58 2.09 22.99 -1.10
N PRO A 59 2.46 24.04 -1.85
CA PRO A 59 2.67 23.91 -3.29
C PRO A 59 3.81 22.92 -3.56
N GLY A 60 3.65 22.10 -4.61
CA GLY A 60 4.65 21.13 -5.07
C GLY A 60 4.34 19.68 -4.70
N ASN A 61 5.20 18.76 -5.16
CA ASN A 61 5.10 17.34 -4.84
C ASN A 61 5.58 17.08 -3.41
N VAL A 62 4.65 16.70 -2.54
CA VAL A 62 4.87 16.47 -1.10
C VAL A 62 4.54 15.05 -0.68
N PHE A 63 4.43 14.11 -1.63
CA PHE A 63 4.03 12.72 -1.37
C PHE A 63 4.97 12.02 -0.38
N PHE A 64 6.28 12.24 -0.50
CA PHE A 64 7.25 11.73 0.48
C PHE A 64 6.87 12.12 1.92
N GLN A 65 6.58 13.40 2.17
CA GLN A 65 6.20 13.88 3.51
C GLN A 65 4.82 13.35 3.98
N MET A 66 3.99 12.86 3.06
CA MET A 66 2.64 12.37 3.34
C MET A 66 2.58 10.86 3.58
N LYS A 67 3.50 10.10 2.98
CA LYS A 67 3.53 8.62 3.01
C LYS A 67 4.70 8.04 3.80
N SER A 68 5.78 8.79 4.03
CA SER A 68 7.01 8.28 4.66
C SER A 68 7.08 8.55 6.16
N ARG A 69 5.97 8.37 6.88
CA ARG A 69 5.99 8.35 8.36
C ARG A 69 6.36 6.96 8.84
N ASP A 70 6.96 6.90 10.02
CA ASP A 70 7.23 5.62 10.68
C ASP A 70 5.92 4.82 10.75
N THR A 71 5.99 3.51 10.51
CA THR A 71 4.87 2.55 10.49
C THR A 71 3.85 2.68 9.33
N PHE A 72 4.00 3.62 8.38
CA PHE A 72 3.00 3.85 7.31
C PHE A 72 3.09 2.88 6.11
N ALA A 73 4.00 1.90 6.14
CA ALA A 73 4.14 0.89 5.10
C ALA A 73 4.15 -0.52 5.71
N PRO A 74 3.04 -0.98 6.33
CA PRO A 74 2.88 -2.38 6.70
C PRO A 74 2.94 -3.27 5.46
N ILE A 75 3.85 -4.25 5.49
CA ILE A 75 4.05 -5.28 4.47
C ILE A 75 4.11 -6.62 5.20
N GLY A 76 3.48 -7.65 4.66
CA GLY A 76 3.45 -8.98 5.25
C GLY A 76 2.16 -9.75 4.97
N PRO A 77 1.94 -10.86 5.69
CA PRO A 77 2.79 -11.42 6.76
C PRO A 77 4.06 -12.11 6.26
N TRP A 78 4.09 -12.55 5.01
CA TRP A 78 5.23 -13.20 4.37
C TRP A 78 5.25 -12.91 2.87
N ILE A 79 6.32 -13.32 2.21
CA ILE A 79 6.48 -13.23 0.77
C ILE A 79 6.09 -14.58 0.18
N VAL A 80 5.19 -14.58 -0.80
CA VAL A 80 4.86 -15.75 -1.62
C VAL A 80 5.74 -15.72 -2.85
N THR A 81 6.44 -16.82 -3.15
CA THR A 81 7.45 -16.80 -4.21
C THR A 81 6.78 -16.75 -5.59
N ALA A 82 7.50 -16.20 -6.58
CA ALA A 82 6.94 -15.98 -7.91
C ALA A 82 6.47 -17.27 -8.60
N ASP A 83 7.00 -18.43 -8.24
CA ASP A 83 6.60 -19.74 -8.76
C ASP A 83 5.35 -20.33 -8.10
N GLU A 84 4.97 -19.85 -6.91
CA GLU A 84 3.75 -20.28 -6.21
C GLU A 84 2.48 -19.56 -6.71
N ILE A 85 2.65 -18.45 -7.45
CA ILE A 85 1.55 -17.65 -7.99
C ILE A 85 1.49 -17.84 -9.51
N ALA A 86 0.41 -18.47 -9.99
CA ALA A 86 0.21 -18.71 -11.42
C ALA A 86 0.11 -17.41 -12.24
N ASP A 87 -0.62 -16.42 -11.73
CA ASP A 87 -0.76 -15.10 -12.37
C ASP A 87 -0.87 -13.97 -11.31
N PRO A 88 0.20 -13.19 -11.08
CA PRO A 88 0.18 -12.09 -10.12
C PRO A 88 -0.64 -10.89 -10.61
N GLN A 89 -1.11 -10.90 -11.85
CA GLN A 89 -2.01 -9.90 -12.41
C GLN A 89 -3.49 -10.30 -12.22
N ASN A 90 -3.80 -11.47 -11.64
CA ASN A 90 -5.19 -11.92 -11.41
C ASN A 90 -5.44 -12.37 -9.96
N LEU A 91 -5.29 -11.45 -9.01
CA LEU A 91 -5.44 -11.65 -7.57
C LEU A 91 -6.50 -10.71 -7.01
N ASP A 92 -7.39 -11.23 -6.17
CA ASP A 92 -8.35 -10.41 -5.44
C ASP A 92 -7.69 -9.83 -4.18
N ILE A 93 -7.88 -8.53 -3.96
CA ILE A 93 -7.36 -7.77 -2.83
C ILE A 93 -8.52 -7.10 -2.11
N THR A 94 -8.59 -7.32 -0.80
CA THR A 94 -9.62 -6.77 0.08
C THR A 94 -8.97 -6.07 1.27
N LEU A 95 -9.47 -4.88 1.60
CA LEU A 95 -9.17 -4.17 2.85
C LEU A 95 -10.46 -4.00 3.62
N SER A 96 -10.46 -4.50 4.85
CA SER A 96 -11.55 -4.33 5.80
C SER A 96 -11.12 -3.42 6.94
N ASN A 97 -12.01 -2.52 7.38
CA ASN A 97 -11.85 -1.72 8.58
C ASN A 97 -12.93 -2.14 9.59
N ASN A 98 -12.52 -2.66 10.74
CA ASN A 98 -13.41 -3.17 11.78
C ASN A 98 -14.45 -4.17 11.24
N GLY A 99 -14.02 -5.08 10.36
CA GLY A 99 -14.86 -6.08 9.70
C GLY A 99 -15.74 -5.55 8.55
N GLN A 100 -15.72 -4.26 8.25
CA GLN A 100 -16.41 -3.70 7.08
C GLN A 100 -15.45 -3.61 5.89
N VAL A 101 -15.81 -4.25 4.77
CA VAL A 101 -15.05 -4.15 3.52
C VAL A 101 -15.08 -2.72 2.99
N MET A 102 -13.92 -2.10 2.90
CA MET A 102 -13.73 -0.75 2.37
C MET A 102 -13.24 -0.80 0.93
N GLN A 103 -12.16 -1.56 0.67
CA GLN A 103 -11.64 -1.78 -0.67
C GLN A 103 -11.80 -3.24 -1.07
N LYS A 104 -12.20 -3.47 -2.32
CA LYS A 104 -12.21 -4.78 -2.95
C LYS A 104 -11.96 -4.63 -4.44
N PHE A 105 -10.85 -5.16 -4.94
CA PHE A 105 -10.48 -5.06 -6.34
C PHE A 105 -9.67 -6.27 -6.77
N ASN A 106 -9.54 -6.47 -8.08
CA ASN A 106 -8.62 -7.45 -8.63
C ASN A 106 -7.41 -6.72 -9.22
N THR A 107 -6.23 -7.31 -9.13
CA THR A 107 -5.00 -6.76 -9.71
C THR A 107 -5.11 -6.55 -11.22
N ASN A 108 -6.01 -7.25 -11.93
CA ASN A 108 -6.20 -7.05 -13.37
C ASN A 108 -6.74 -5.65 -13.73
N ASP A 109 -7.25 -4.90 -12.75
CA ASP A 109 -7.71 -3.51 -12.88
C ASP A 109 -6.56 -2.48 -12.76
N MET A 110 -5.31 -2.93 -12.55
CA MET A 110 -4.16 -2.02 -12.49
C MET A 110 -3.90 -1.35 -13.85
N ALA A 111 -3.90 -0.02 -13.88
CA ALA A 111 -3.60 0.77 -15.08
C ALA A 111 -2.17 0.53 -15.61
N HIS A 112 -1.23 0.21 -14.71
CA HIS A 112 0.12 -0.20 -15.05
C HIS A 112 0.39 -1.57 -14.42
N GLN A 113 0.46 -2.58 -15.28
CA GLN A 113 0.74 -3.95 -14.87
C GLN A 113 2.14 -4.06 -14.25
N ILE A 114 2.36 -5.10 -13.44
CA ILE A 114 3.63 -5.33 -12.74
C ILE A 114 4.85 -5.27 -13.68
N PRO A 115 4.85 -5.93 -14.86
CA PRO A 115 5.99 -5.89 -15.78
C PRO A 115 6.34 -4.47 -16.23
N ARG A 116 5.32 -3.67 -16.59
CA ARG A 116 5.48 -2.29 -17.02
C ARG A 116 6.00 -1.39 -15.90
N SER A 117 5.54 -1.62 -14.67
CA SER A 117 5.99 -0.89 -13.49
C SER A 117 7.47 -1.14 -13.18
N ILE A 118 7.94 -2.40 -13.32
CA ILE A 118 9.37 -2.75 -13.15
C ILE A 118 10.22 -2.15 -14.27
N GLU A 119 9.78 -2.22 -15.53
CA GLU A 119 10.49 -1.60 -16.65
C GLU A 119 10.68 -0.09 -16.40
N TRP A 120 9.60 0.60 -16.06
CA TRP A 120 9.64 2.04 -15.79
C TRP A 120 10.55 2.36 -14.59
N ALA A 121 10.37 1.68 -13.45
CA ALA A 121 11.17 1.92 -12.26
C ALA A 121 12.66 1.67 -12.51
N SER A 122 12.99 0.55 -13.16
CA SER A 122 14.37 0.17 -13.47
C SER A 122 15.06 1.07 -14.50
N SER A 123 14.29 1.82 -15.29
CA SER A 123 14.82 2.82 -16.22
C SER A 123 15.37 4.07 -15.52
N ILE A 124 14.90 4.33 -14.29
CA ILE A 124 15.24 5.50 -13.48
C ILE A 124 16.25 5.11 -12.40
N HIS A 125 15.99 4.01 -11.68
CA HIS A 125 16.81 3.52 -10.59
C HIS A 125 17.26 2.10 -10.85
N THR A 126 18.45 1.74 -10.36
CA THR A 126 18.82 0.33 -10.25
C THR A 126 18.00 -0.27 -9.10
N LEU A 127 17.33 -1.39 -9.35
CA LEU A 127 16.63 -2.16 -8.33
C LEU A 127 17.51 -3.32 -7.87
N ASN A 128 17.59 -3.54 -6.56
CA ASN A 128 18.40 -4.55 -5.92
C ASN A 128 17.55 -5.67 -5.32
N PRO A 129 18.12 -6.87 -5.12
CA PRO A 129 17.44 -7.91 -4.35
C PRO A 129 17.01 -7.39 -2.98
N GLY A 130 15.73 -7.57 -2.65
CA GLY A 130 15.11 -7.04 -1.42
C GLY A 130 14.38 -5.71 -1.59
N ASP A 131 14.56 -5.01 -2.72
CA ASP A 131 13.76 -3.81 -3.01
C ASP A 131 12.29 -4.18 -3.18
N ILE A 132 11.40 -3.30 -2.72
CA ILE A 132 9.96 -3.49 -2.75
C ILE A 132 9.33 -2.42 -3.63
N LEU A 133 8.56 -2.87 -4.62
CA LEU A 133 7.75 -2.02 -5.47
C LEU A 133 6.28 -2.14 -5.04
N ALA A 134 5.74 -1.10 -4.42
CA ALA A 134 4.32 -0.97 -4.15
C ALA A 134 3.59 -0.60 -5.46
N THR A 135 2.62 -1.42 -5.88
CA THR A 135 2.05 -1.35 -7.24
C THR A 135 0.84 -0.41 -7.36
N GLY A 136 0.54 0.34 -6.30
CA GLY A 136 -0.59 1.25 -6.25
C GLY A 136 -1.88 0.57 -5.77
N THR A 137 -2.86 1.42 -5.46
CA THR A 137 -4.17 1.04 -4.94
C THR A 137 -5.27 1.34 -5.95
N ASN A 138 -6.37 0.61 -5.88
CA ASN A 138 -7.62 1.06 -6.48
C ASN A 138 -8.15 2.27 -5.70
N HIS A 139 -8.56 3.35 -6.40
CA HIS A 139 -9.09 4.55 -5.75
C HIS A 139 -10.54 4.40 -5.26
N ARG A 140 -11.22 3.31 -5.62
CA ARG A 140 -12.56 3.00 -5.09
C ARG A 140 -12.43 2.41 -3.69
N GLY A 141 -13.20 2.94 -2.76
CA GLY A 141 -13.26 2.40 -1.40
C GLY A 141 -12.18 2.93 -0.45
N LEU A 142 -11.42 3.96 -0.84
CA LEU A 142 -10.51 4.64 0.08
C LEU A 142 -11.26 5.11 1.32
N ASN A 143 -10.69 4.86 2.49
CA ASN A 143 -11.32 5.14 3.77
C ASN A 143 -10.39 5.84 4.75
N SER A 144 -10.98 6.67 5.61
CA SER A 144 -10.29 7.24 6.76
C SER A 144 -9.89 6.13 7.72
N PHE A 145 -8.68 6.23 8.27
CA PHE A 145 -8.20 5.49 9.42
C PHE A 145 -8.35 6.35 10.67
N MET A 146 -8.87 5.72 11.71
CA MET A 146 -9.02 6.29 13.04
C MET A 146 -8.19 5.52 14.05
N ASP A 147 -8.06 6.13 15.22
CA ASP A 147 -7.55 5.43 16.39
C ASP A 147 -8.46 4.28 16.81
N GLY A 148 -7.85 3.14 17.12
CA GLY A 148 -8.55 1.94 17.55
C GLY A 148 -9.15 1.11 16.41
N ASP A 149 -9.04 1.56 15.16
CA ASP A 149 -9.46 0.78 14.01
C ASP A 149 -8.59 -0.50 13.87
N LYS A 150 -9.22 -1.63 13.57
CA LYS A 150 -8.56 -2.85 13.11
C LYS A 150 -8.61 -2.89 11.59
N ILE A 151 -7.44 -2.99 10.94
CA ILE A 151 -7.34 -3.07 9.48
C ILE A 151 -6.92 -4.49 9.10
N GLU A 152 -7.72 -5.12 8.27
CA GLU A 152 -7.47 -6.49 7.80
C GLU A 152 -7.27 -6.44 6.30
N LEU A 153 -6.17 -7.00 5.82
CA LEU A 153 -5.80 -7.05 4.42
C LEU A 153 -5.81 -8.50 3.97
N GLU A 154 -6.74 -8.82 3.08
CA GLU A 154 -6.81 -10.15 2.47
C GLU A 154 -6.36 -10.05 1.02
N GLY A 155 -5.49 -10.96 0.61
CA GLY A 155 -4.97 -11.00 -0.76
C GLY A 155 -4.53 -12.40 -1.14
N ILE A 156 -3.27 -12.52 -1.58
CA ILE A 156 -2.63 -13.80 -1.90
C ILE A 156 -2.75 -14.77 -0.71
N LEU A 157 -2.54 -14.24 0.50
CA LEU A 157 -2.79 -14.88 1.80
C LEU A 157 -3.28 -13.79 2.81
N PRO A 158 -4.03 -14.16 3.87
CA PRO A 158 -4.58 -13.19 4.83
C PRO A 158 -3.49 -12.52 5.68
N CYS A 159 -3.63 -11.22 5.96
CA CYS A 159 -2.78 -10.39 6.82
C CYS A 159 -3.63 -9.52 7.76
N ASP A 160 -3.26 -9.48 9.04
CA ASP A 160 -3.95 -8.67 10.07
C ASP A 160 -3.06 -7.50 10.53
N LEU A 161 -3.63 -6.29 10.61
CA LEU A 161 -2.97 -5.09 11.13
C LEU A 161 -3.84 -4.40 12.20
N LEU A 162 -3.22 -3.94 13.28
CA LEU A 162 -3.91 -3.12 14.28
C LEU A 162 -3.51 -1.64 14.12
N LEU A 163 -4.44 -0.69 14.29
CA LEU A 163 -4.12 0.73 14.35
C LEU A 163 -4.18 1.24 15.79
N ARG A 164 -3.21 2.06 16.20
CA ARG A 164 -3.27 2.75 17.50
C ARG A 164 -2.68 4.16 17.41
N LYS A 165 -3.22 5.08 18.21
CA LYS A 165 -2.55 6.36 18.54
C LYS A 165 -1.24 6.11 19.31
N GLN A 166 -0.32 7.07 19.24
CA GLN A 166 0.79 7.09 20.19
C GLN A 166 0.27 7.21 21.64
N PRO A 167 0.82 6.44 22.60
CA PRO A 167 0.30 6.36 23.96
C PRO A 167 0.34 7.67 24.77
N GLU A 168 1.11 8.69 24.36
CA GLU A 168 1.31 9.89 25.20
C GLU A 168 0.37 11.07 24.92
N GLN A 169 -0.59 11.01 23.99
CA GLN A 169 -1.38 12.21 23.65
C GLN A 169 -2.88 11.94 23.46
N SER A 170 -3.68 12.53 24.35
CA SER A 170 -5.15 12.52 24.31
C SER A 170 -5.68 13.38 23.16
N LEU A 171 -6.39 12.79 22.20
CA LEU A 171 -7.11 13.56 21.19
C LEU A 171 -8.46 12.93 20.81
N ASP A 172 -9.53 13.63 21.18
CA ASP A 172 -10.91 13.46 20.72
C ASP A 172 -11.13 14.02 19.30
N LYS A 173 -10.32 13.61 18.32
CA LYS A 173 -10.50 14.01 16.91
C LYS A 173 -11.00 12.83 16.09
N ARG A 174 -12.23 12.97 15.56
CA ARG A 174 -12.80 12.08 14.54
C ARG A 174 -12.58 12.72 13.16
N TRP A 175 -11.89 12.02 12.26
CA TRP A 175 -11.68 12.41 10.85
C TRP A 175 -12.84 11.94 9.97
N THR A 176 -13.89 12.74 9.82
CA THR A 176 -15.03 12.38 8.96
C THR A 176 -14.57 12.03 7.55
N ALA A 177 -14.96 10.85 7.03
CA ALA A 177 -14.74 10.45 5.64
C ALA A 177 -15.39 11.49 4.72
N THR A 178 -14.57 12.28 4.01
CA THR A 178 -15.09 13.15 2.95
C THR A 178 -15.33 12.31 1.71
N ASN A 179 -16.56 11.82 1.56
CA ASN A 179 -17.10 11.47 0.25
C ASN A 179 -17.09 12.74 -0.60
N THR A 180 -16.00 12.95 -1.34
CA THR A 180 -15.99 13.97 -2.40
C THR A 180 -15.33 13.40 -3.63
N ILE A 181 -16.05 12.48 -4.27
CA ILE A 181 -15.97 12.35 -5.72
C ILE A 181 -16.51 13.68 -6.27
N LYS A 182 -15.63 14.60 -6.64
CA LYS A 182 -16.00 15.61 -7.63
C LYS A 182 -15.85 14.93 -8.98
N SER A 183 -16.98 14.50 -9.53
CA SER A 183 -17.13 14.25 -10.96
C SER A 183 -16.75 15.54 -11.69
N GLY A 184 -15.62 15.53 -12.37
CA GLY A 184 -15.29 16.45 -13.45
C GLY A 184 -15.69 15.83 -14.78
#